data_AF-A0A9E1ZY38-F1
#
_entry.id   AF-A0A9E1ZY38-F1
#
_cell.length_a   1.000
_cell.length_b   1.000
_cell.length_c   1.000
_cell.angle_alpha   90.00
_cell.angle_beta   90.00
_cell.angle_gamma   90.00
#
_symmetry.space_group_name_H-M   'P 1'
#
loop_
_entity.id
_entity.type
_entity.pdbx_description
1 polymer ?
#
loop_
_entity_poly.entity_id
_entity_poly.type
_entity_poly.pdbx_seq_one_letter_code
_entity_poly.pdbx_strand_id
1 'polypeptide(L)'
;MQDTRILVGVFVMLVLGLTWSGPALTHSPETSDKESMRSMKECLALPHSYKKMVCLEPHFRALTRTQTAEIALLKAKKFQRTDNIDDCHLIAHFIGEEVLNKHSADLGKALAECSMDCNQGCVHGAVQTYISEKSDTDNITADLISVCDTVSYDNRLRRQCIHGVGHGLLTGGLMPIAEAIESCHRFKGGEISICLGGMFMENMQSHLLVPEAELRAELPKICNEVAQMGNERYLRWCADHIGGGLMFYTGHDLEKSYRLCRLLPADQRPMCVVGIFGESKDVLENLR
;
A
#
# COMPACT_ATOMS: atom_id res chain seq x y z
N MET A 1 35.44 65.80 -37.46
CA MET A 1 36.85 65.64 -37.04
C MET A 1 37.11 64.14 -37.01
N GLN A 2 37.55 63.62 -38.16
CA GLN A 2 38.94 63.20 -38.44
C GLN A 2 39.23 61.86 -37.75
N ASP A 3 39.17 60.79 -38.54
CA ASP A 3 40.34 60.08 -39.11
C ASP A 3 40.97 59.19 -38.04
N THR A 4 41.10 57.87 -38.24
CA THR A 4 42.16 57.31 -39.08
C THR A 4 41.86 55.85 -39.44
N ARG A 5 42.31 55.47 -40.64
CA ARG A 5 42.13 54.21 -41.36
C ARG A 5 43.12 53.09 -40.91
N ILE A 6 42.91 51.90 -41.52
CA ILE A 6 43.87 50.81 -41.87
C ILE A 6 44.17 49.78 -40.74
N LEU A 7 44.19 48.43 -40.89
CA LEU A 7 44.39 47.48 -42.01
C LEU A 7 43.61 46.16 -41.77
N VAL A 8 43.38 45.45 -42.87
CA VAL A 8 42.81 44.12 -43.08
C VAL A 8 43.50 42.99 -42.28
N GLY A 9 42.71 42.06 -41.76
CA GLY A 9 43.15 40.74 -41.31
C GLY A 9 41.98 39.76 -41.31
N VAL A 10 41.76 39.05 -42.41
CA VAL A 10 40.88 37.88 -42.46
C VAL A 10 41.57 36.76 -41.69
N PHE A 11 41.01 36.36 -40.54
CA PHE A 11 41.31 35.08 -39.92
C PHE A 11 39.99 34.37 -39.59
N VAL A 12 39.70 33.36 -40.41
CA VAL A 12 38.66 32.37 -40.16
C VAL A 12 39.08 31.58 -38.93
N MET A 13 38.43 31.83 -37.79
CA MET A 13 38.53 31.00 -36.60
C MET A 13 37.24 30.20 -36.49
N LEU A 14 37.32 28.93 -36.89
CA LEU A 14 36.38 27.87 -36.56
C LEU A 14 36.16 27.86 -35.03
N VAL A 15 35.03 28.39 -34.57
CA VAL A 15 34.59 28.18 -33.19
C VAL A 15 34.01 26.78 -33.11
N LEU A 16 34.87 25.83 -32.73
CA LEU A 16 34.45 24.56 -32.15
C LEU A 16 33.61 24.88 -30.91
N GLY A 17 32.29 24.76 -31.04
CA GLY A 17 31.36 24.86 -29.94
C GLY A 17 31.61 23.73 -28.95
N LEU A 18 32.38 24.01 -27.90
CA LEU A 18 32.41 23.19 -26.69
C LEU A 18 31.09 23.44 -25.92
N THR A 19 30.00 22.83 -26.39
CA THR A 19 28.84 22.59 -25.55
C THR A 19 29.23 21.52 -24.54
N TRP A 20 29.44 21.94 -23.30
CA TRP A 20 29.56 21.03 -22.16
C TRP A 20 28.21 20.34 -21.97
N SER A 21 28.00 19.23 -22.66
CA SER A 21 26.96 18.27 -22.35
C SER A 21 27.37 17.58 -21.05
N GLY A 22 26.85 18.09 -19.92
CA GLY A 22 26.75 17.28 -18.72
C GLY A 22 26.04 15.97 -19.07
N PRO A 23 26.34 14.84 -18.40
CA PRO A 23 25.74 13.57 -18.74
C PRO A 23 24.23 13.71 -18.59
N ALA A 24 23.52 13.69 -19.72
CA ALA A 24 22.11 13.37 -19.74
C ALA A 24 21.99 12.03 -19.02
N LEU A 25 21.36 12.03 -17.85
CA LEU A 25 20.85 10.82 -17.23
C LEU A 25 19.75 10.29 -18.16
N THR A 26 20.18 9.59 -19.20
CA THR A 26 19.33 8.72 -19.97
C THR A 26 18.83 7.67 -18.98
N HIS A 27 17.59 7.82 -18.53
CA HIS A 27 16.86 6.70 -17.93
C HIS A 27 16.85 5.60 -18.98
N SER A 28 17.69 4.59 -18.77
CA SER A 28 17.69 3.37 -19.57
C SER A 28 16.45 2.58 -19.19
N PRO A 29 15.52 2.32 -20.12
CA PRO A 29 14.39 1.45 -19.86
C PRO A 29 14.82 0.02 -20.11
N GLU A 30 15.62 -0.57 -19.23
CA GLU A 30 16.06 -1.96 -19.41
C GLU A 30 16.57 -2.57 -18.11
N THR A 31 15.66 -3.05 -17.25
CA THR A 31 15.80 -4.28 -16.44
C THR A 31 14.45 -4.64 -15.82
N SER A 32 13.50 -5.14 -16.60
CA SER A 32 12.35 -5.86 -16.04
C SER A 32 11.84 -6.89 -17.03
N ASP A 33 12.70 -7.83 -17.39
CA ASP A 33 12.26 -9.10 -17.94
C ASP A 33 13.27 -10.19 -17.56
N LYS A 34 12.76 -11.23 -16.88
CA LYS A 34 13.42 -12.48 -16.44
C LYS A 34 14.12 -12.51 -15.08
N GLU A 35 13.44 -12.10 -14.02
CA GLU A 35 13.52 -12.93 -12.82
C GLU A 35 12.53 -14.09 -13.03
N SER A 36 13.03 -15.32 -13.13
CA SER A 36 12.16 -16.50 -13.25
C SER A 36 11.22 -16.51 -12.05
N MET A 37 9.93 -16.25 -12.28
CA MET A 37 8.90 -16.27 -11.25
C MET A 37 9.09 -17.53 -10.40
N ARG A 38 9.38 -17.35 -9.11
CA ARG A 38 9.51 -18.47 -8.17
C ARG A 38 8.27 -19.33 -8.27
N SER A 39 8.44 -20.64 -8.25
CA SER A 39 7.31 -21.57 -8.20
C SER A 39 6.49 -21.35 -6.92
N MET A 40 5.21 -21.74 -6.95
CA MET A 40 4.38 -21.69 -5.72
C MET A 40 5.04 -22.46 -4.56
N LYS A 41 5.71 -23.59 -4.86
CA LYS A 41 6.40 -24.39 -3.87
C LYS A 41 7.55 -23.63 -3.19
N GLU A 42 8.33 -22.87 -3.96
CA GLU A 42 9.42 -22.05 -3.42
C GLU A 42 8.88 -20.90 -2.57
N CYS A 43 7.76 -20.28 -2.96
CA CYS A 43 7.11 -19.26 -2.14
C CYS A 43 6.59 -19.82 -0.81
N LEU A 44 5.95 -20.99 -0.84
CA LEU A 44 5.42 -21.64 0.36
C LEU A 44 6.51 -22.12 1.33
N ALA A 45 7.74 -22.31 0.85
CA ALA A 45 8.89 -22.67 1.67
C ALA A 45 9.52 -21.48 2.43
N LEU A 46 9.08 -20.25 2.19
CA LEU A 46 9.60 -19.08 2.90
C LEU A 46 9.21 -19.11 4.40
N PRO A 47 10.08 -18.66 5.31
CA PRO A 47 9.86 -18.79 6.75
C PRO A 47 8.82 -17.81 7.32
N HIS A 48 8.60 -16.67 6.66
CA HIS A 48 7.68 -15.62 7.13
C HIS A 48 6.41 -15.62 6.30
N SER A 49 5.24 -15.67 6.93
CA SER A 49 3.97 -15.77 6.20
C SER A 49 3.72 -14.55 5.29
N TYR A 50 3.98 -13.34 5.78
CA TYR A 50 3.92 -12.13 4.96
C TYR A 50 4.80 -12.24 3.68
N LYS A 51 6.03 -12.76 3.81
CA LYS A 51 6.91 -13.01 2.65
C LYS A 51 6.40 -14.11 1.74
N LYS A 52 5.72 -15.15 2.26
CA LYS A 52 5.05 -16.17 1.43
C LYS A 52 3.97 -15.50 0.58
N MET A 53 3.11 -14.69 1.18
CA MET A 53 2.01 -14.00 0.49
C MET A 53 2.51 -13.05 -0.59
N VAL A 54 3.51 -12.21 -0.28
CA VAL A 54 4.15 -11.33 -1.27
C VAL A 54 4.80 -12.15 -2.41
N CYS A 55 5.48 -13.24 -2.11
CA CYS A 55 6.03 -14.12 -3.16
C CYS A 55 4.92 -14.75 -4.04
N LEU A 56 3.74 -15.02 -3.47
CA LEU A 56 2.60 -15.59 -4.19
C LEU A 56 1.86 -14.58 -5.08
N GLU A 57 2.13 -13.27 -4.93
CA GLU A 57 1.48 -12.21 -5.70
C GLU A 57 1.41 -12.50 -7.21
N PRO A 58 2.52 -12.82 -7.91
CA PRO A 58 2.46 -13.02 -9.37
C PRO A 58 1.58 -14.21 -9.77
N HIS A 59 1.48 -15.23 -8.91
CA HIS A 59 0.64 -16.41 -9.15
C HIS A 59 -0.85 -16.08 -9.04
N PHE A 60 -1.22 -15.25 -8.07
CA PHE A 60 -2.61 -14.82 -7.90
C PHE A 60 -3.01 -13.79 -8.95
N ARG A 61 -2.13 -12.85 -9.32
CA ARG A 61 -2.39 -11.96 -10.48
C ARG A 61 -2.59 -12.75 -11.77
N ALA A 62 -1.71 -13.71 -12.09
CA ALA A 62 -1.84 -14.55 -13.28
C ALA A 62 -3.15 -15.35 -13.28
N LEU A 63 -3.58 -15.84 -12.12
CA LEU A 63 -4.88 -16.51 -11.98
C LEU A 63 -6.03 -15.55 -12.26
N THR A 64 -6.04 -14.37 -11.64
CA THR A 64 -7.08 -13.34 -11.80
C THR A 64 -7.21 -12.83 -13.23
N ARG A 65 -6.12 -12.76 -14.00
CA ARG A 65 -6.16 -12.43 -15.44
C ARG A 65 -7.01 -13.39 -16.26
N THR A 66 -7.02 -14.66 -15.88
CA THR A 66 -7.65 -15.74 -16.66
C THR A 66 -8.95 -16.26 -16.06
N GLN A 67 -9.25 -15.89 -14.81
CA GLN A 67 -10.40 -16.35 -14.05
C GLN A 67 -11.19 -15.15 -13.48
N THR A 68 -12.28 -15.44 -12.75
CA THR A 68 -12.98 -14.43 -11.97
C THR A 68 -12.29 -14.17 -10.64
N ALA A 69 -12.50 -12.98 -10.06
CA ALA A 69 -12.05 -12.67 -8.70
C ALA A 69 -12.56 -13.70 -7.68
N GLU A 70 -13.80 -14.18 -7.82
CA GLU A 70 -14.38 -15.23 -6.96
C GLU A 70 -13.52 -16.51 -6.95
N ILE A 71 -13.09 -17.00 -8.11
CA ILE A 71 -12.24 -18.20 -8.20
C ILE A 71 -10.87 -17.95 -7.54
N ALA A 72 -10.28 -16.77 -7.76
CA ALA A 72 -9.01 -16.41 -7.15
C ALA A 72 -9.12 -16.30 -5.62
N LEU A 73 -10.18 -15.68 -5.10
CA LEU A 73 -10.46 -15.54 -3.67
C LEU A 73 -10.73 -16.91 -3.02
N LEU A 74 -11.51 -17.78 -3.66
CA LEU A 74 -11.71 -19.15 -3.19
C LEU A 74 -10.39 -19.92 -3.08
N LYS A 75 -9.46 -19.71 -4.01
CA LYS A 75 -8.12 -20.30 -3.93
C LYS A 75 -7.31 -19.71 -2.76
N ALA A 76 -7.36 -18.39 -2.54
CA ALA A 76 -6.69 -17.73 -1.42
C ALA A 76 -7.21 -18.26 -0.07
N LYS A 77 -8.54 -18.33 0.11
CA LYS A 77 -9.18 -18.96 1.27
C LYS A 77 -8.75 -20.41 1.45
N LYS A 78 -8.63 -21.18 0.37
CA LYS A 78 -8.15 -22.56 0.43
C LYS A 78 -6.70 -22.63 0.92
N PHE A 79 -5.84 -21.72 0.48
CA PHE A 79 -4.45 -21.65 0.97
C PHE A 79 -4.43 -21.37 2.48
N GLN A 80 -5.26 -20.43 2.96
CA GLN A 80 -5.37 -20.15 4.40
C GLN A 80 -5.88 -21.36 5.19
N ARG A 81 -6.98 -22.00 4.74
CA ARG A 81 -7.57 -23.17 5.41
C ARG A 81 -6.66 -24.41 5.43
N THR A 82 -5.65 -24.46 4.55
CA THR A 82 -4.69 -25.57 4.48
C THR A 82 -3.34 -25.20 5.08
N ASP A 83 -3.27 -24.12 5.86
CA ASP A 83 -2.08 -23.64 6.58
C ASP A 83 -0.88 -23.34 5.66
N ASN A 84 -1.16 -23.03 4.39
CA ASN A 84 -0.14 -22.60 3.44
C ASN A 84 0.25 -21.12 3.65
N ILE A 85 -0.74 -20.33 4.10
CA ILE A 85 -0.64 -18.94 4.55
C ILE A 85 -1.53 -18.80 5.80
N ASP A 86 -1.24 -17.84 6.66
CA ASP A 86 -1.99 -17.57 7.89
C ASP A 86 -3.19 -16.63 7.68
N ASP A 87 -3.13 -15.81 6.65
CA ASP A 87 -4.16 -14.87 6.28
C ASP A 87 -4.35 -14.82 4.74
N CYS A 88 -5.55 -14.47 4.26
CA CYS A 88 -5.82 -14.30 2.83
C CYS A 88 -6.13 -12.86 2.41
N HIS A 89 -6.21 -11.91 3.34
CA HIS A 89 -6.47 -10.48 3.09
C HIS A 89 -5.45 -9.88 2.13
N LEU A 90 -4.14 -10.06 2.39
CA LEU A 90 -3.10 -9.48 1.54
C LEU A 90 -3.15 -10.02 0.11
N ILE A 91 -3.38 -11.32 -0.05
CA ILE A 91 -3.55 -11.92 -1.38
C ILE A 91 -4.81 -11.36 -2.07
N ALA A 92 -5.88 -11.12 -1.30
CA ALA A 92 -7.09 -10.50 -1.82
C ALA A 92 -6.85 -9.07 -2.33
N HIS A 93 -5.94 -8.29 -1.73
CA HIS A 93 -5.50 -7.02 -2.33
C HIS A 93 -4.96 -7.25 -3.74
N PHE A 94 -3.95 -8.11 -3.91
CA PHE A 94 -3.35 -8.39 -5.23
C PHE A 94 -4.39 -8.85 -6.28
N ILE A 95 -5.39 -9.60 -5.85
CA ILE A 95 -6.53 -9.98 -6.70
C ILE A 95 -7.31 -8.72 -7.11
N GLY A 96 -7.71 -7.88 -6.16
CA GLY A 96 -8.45 -6.64 -6.42
C GLY A 96 -7.74 -5.67 -7.35
N GLU A 97 -6.43 -5.48 -7.16
CA GLU A 97 -5.61 -4.65 -8.04
C GLU A 97 -5.61 -5.19 -9.48
N GLU A 98 -5.45 -6.51 -9.66
CA GLU A 98 -5.49 -7.12 -10.99
C GLU A 98 -6.91 -7.11 -11.60
N VAL A 99 -7.96 -7.19 -10.78
CA VAL A 99 -9.34 -7.03 -11.23
C VAL A 99 -9.55 -5.61 -11.79
N LEU A 100 -9.03 -4.57 -11.13
CA LEU A 100 -9.11 -3.20 -11.64
C LEU A 100 -8.41 -3.09 -13.02
N ASN A 101 -7.22 -3.67 -13.15
CA ASN A 101 -6.46 -3.69 -14.41
C ASN A 101 -7.24 -4.42 -15.53
N LYS A 102 -7.82 -5.58 -15.22
CA LYS A 102 -8.65 -6.38 -16.14
C LYS A 102 -9.87 -5.61 -16.64
N HIS A 103 -10.41 -4.68 -15.84
CA HIS A 103 -11.52 -3.80 -16.20
C HIS A 103 -11.10 -2.42 -16.70
N SER A 104 -9.84 -2.24 -17.09
CA SER A 104 -9.31 -0.97 -17.63
C SER A 104 -9.58 0.23 -16.72
N ALA A 105 -9.31 0.07 -15.42
CA ALA A 105 -9.55 1.08 -14.38
C ALA A 105 -11.02 1.48 -14.16
N ASP A 106 -11.98 0.69 -14.65
CA ASP A 106 -13.40 0.83 -14.30
C ASP A 106 -13.66 0.27 -12.91
N LEU A 107 -13.58 1.15 -11.90
CA LEU A 107 -13.75 0.77 -10.50
C LEU A 107 -15.13 0.15 -10.23
N GLY A 108 -16.19 0.63 -10.88
CA GLY A 108 -17.54 0.08 -10.69
C GLY A 108 -17.63 -1.39 -11.10
N LYS A 109 -17.05 -1.74 -12.27
CA LYS A 109 -16.96 -3.14 -12.71
C LYS A 109 -16.04 -3.97 -11.80
N ALA A 110 -14.91 -3.41 -11.38
CA ALA A 110 -13.98 -4.10 -10.51
C ALA A 110 -14.63 -4.47 -9.17
N LEU A 111 -15.31 -3.51 -8.53
CA LEU A 111 -16.03 -3.73 -7.28
C LEU A 111 -17.21 -4.70 -7.42
N ALA A 112 -17.87 -4.73 -8.57
CA ALA A 112 -18.92 -5.70 -8.85
C ALA A 112 -18.41 -7.15 -9.00
N GLU A 113 -17.14 -7.35 -9.38
CA GLU A 113 -16.52 -8.68 -9.48
C GLU A 113 -15.96 -9.15 -8.12
N CYS A 114 -15.56 -8.24 -7.24
CA CYS A 114 -15.04 -8.58 -5.91
C CYS A 114 -16.12 -9.08 -4.94
N SER A 115 -15.86 -10.21 -4.28
CA SER A 115 -16.67 -10.65 -3.14
C SER A 115 -16.21 -9.99 -1.84
N MET A 116 -17.00 -10.16 -0.77
CA MET A 116 -16.66 -9.65 0.56
C MET A 116 -15.83 -10.66 1.40
N ASP A 117 -15.23 -11.66 0.76
CA ASP A 117 -14.34 -12.64 1.42
C ASP A 117 -12.97 -12.05 1.76
N CYS A 118 -12.17 -12.76 2.55
CA CYS A 118 -10.79 -12.39 2.92
C CYS A 118 -10.71 -10.95 3.43
N ASN A 119 -11.55 -10.62 4.42
CA ASN A 119 -11.66 -9.27 4.98
C ASN A 119 -11.87 -8.14 3.94
N GLN A 120 -12.48 -8.47 2.80
CA GLN A 120 -12.75 -7.52 1.72
C GLN A 120 -11.50 -6.95 1.04
N GLY A 121 -10.36 -7.64 1.15
CA GLY A 121 -9.11 -7.21 0.53
C GLY A 121 -9.21 -6.99 -0.99
N CYS A 122 -10.10 -7.70 -1.71
CA CYS A 122 -10.34 -7.45 -3.14
C CYS A 122 -10.90 -6.05 -3.40
N VAL A 123 -11.88 -5.62 -2.60
CA VAL A 123 -12.42 -4.26 -2.67
C VAL A 123 -11.34 -3.24 -2.33
N HIS A 124 -10.56 -3.50 -1.27
CA HIS A 124 -9.50 -2.60 -0.83
C HIS A 124 -8.41 -2.43 -1.90
N GLY A 125 -7.87 -3.53 -2.45
CA GLY A 125 -6.84 -3.50 -3.48
C GLY A 125 -7.29 -2.82 -4.79
N ALA A 126 -8.54 -3.04 -5.20
CA ALA A 126 -9.11 -2.35 -6.36
C ALA A 126 -9.21 -0.83 -6.14
N VAL A 127 -9.66 -0.40 -4.96
CA VAL A 127 -9.77 1.04 -4.64
C VAL A 127 -8.38 1.65 -4.44
N GLN A 128 -7.47 0.95 -3.76
CA GLN A 128 -6.09 1.37 -3.54
C GLN A 128 -5.40 1.67 -4.88
N THR A 129 -5.45 0.73 -5.83
CA THR A 129 -4.87 0.93 -7.18
C THR A 129 -5.53 2.10 -7.90
N TYR A 130 -6.86 2.20 -7.84
CA TYR A 130 -7.59 3.29 -8.49
C TYR A 130 -7.18 4.66 -7.94
N ILE A 131 -7.01 4.78 -6.62
CA ILE A 131 -6.52 6.00 -5.97
C ILE A 131 -5.10 6.29 -6.45
N SER A 132 -4.19 5.32 -6.39
CA SER A 132 -2.79 5.50 -6.80
C SER A 132 -2.65 5.90 -8.29
N GLU A 133 -3.44 5.33 -9.19
CA GLU A 133 -3.40 5.70 -10.62
C GLU A 133 -4.01 7.07 -10.95
N LYS A 134 -5.03 7.49 -10.20
CA LYS A 134 -5.67 8.81 -10.39
C LYS A 134 -4.88 9.95 -9.74
N SER A 135 -3.93 9.60 -8.90
CA SER A 135 -3.19 10.55 -8.08
C SER A 135 -2.17 11.41 -8.84
N ASP A 136 -1.80 11.02 -10.06
CA ASP A 136 -1.00 11.84 -10.98
C ASP A 136 -1.77 13.06 -11.56
N THR A 137 -2.97 13.36 -11.05
CA THR A 137 -3.77 14.53 -11.44
C THR A 137 -3.87 15.50 -10.26
N ASP A 138 -3.61 16.79 -10.49
CA ASP A 138 -3.50 17.89 -9.50
C ASP A 138 -4.73 18.08 -8.56
N ASN A 139 -5.75 17.22 -8.63
CA ASN A 139 -7.03 17.36 -7.92
C ASN A 139 -7.53 16.09 -7.20
N ILE A 140 -6.61 15.19 -6.84
CA ILE A 140 -6.79 14.02 -5.93
C ILE A 140 -7.96 14.21 -4.93
N THR A 141 -7.91 15.26 -4.12
CA THR A 141 -8.69 15.24 -2.87
C THR A 141 -10.20 15.44 -3.04
N ALA A 142 -10.68 16.03 -4.15
CA ALA A 142 -12.11 16.25 -4.37
C ALA A 142 -12.80 15.03 -4.99
N ASP A 143 -12.16 14.42 -5.99
CA ASP A 143 -12.73 13.28 -6.71
C ASP A 143 -12.68 12.00 -5.85
N LEU A 144 -11.66 11.86 -4.99
CA LEU A 144 -11.45 10.68 -4.13
C LEU A 144 -12.56 10.36 -3.12
N ILE A 145 -13.32 11.35 -2.66
CA ILE A 145 -14.40 11.12 -1.67
C ILE A 145 -15.70 10.74 -2.38
N SER A 146 -15.96 11.36 -3.54
CA SER A 146 -17.15 11.07 -4.32
C SER A 146 -17.12 9.68 -4.96
N VAL A 147 -15.93 9.08 -5.14
CA VAL A 147 -15.81 7.77 -5.78
C VAL A 147 -16.68 6.74 -5.05
N CYS A 148 -16.64 6.73 -3.72
CA CYS A 148 -17.42 5.80 -2.91
C CYS A 148 -18.93 6.14 -2.88
N ASP A 149 -19.32 7.36 -3.25
CA ASP A 149 -20.74 7.73 -3.44
C ASP A 149 -21.30 7.16 -4.74
N THR A 150 -20.46 7.04 -5.77
CA THR A 150 -20.87 6.64 -7.13
C THR A 150 -20.90 5.12 -7.36
N VAL A 151 -20.12 4.36 -6.60
CA VAL A 151 -19.95 2.92 -6.84
C VAL A 151 -21.01 2.03 -6.21
N SER A 152 -21.66 2.45 -5.11
CA SER A 152 -22.72 1.64 -4.49
C SER A 152 -23.59 2.39 -3.49
N TYR A 153 -24.89 2.07 -3.50
CA TYR A 153 -25.83 2.42 -2.43
C TYR A 153 -25.82 1.42 -1.26
N ASP A 154 -25.12 0.28 -1.40
CA ASP A 154 -24.92 -0.66 -0.31
C ASP A 154 -23.94 -0.09 0.73
N ASN A 155 -24.43 0.11 1.95
CA ASN A 155 -23.65 0.67 3.05
C ASN A 155 -22.42 -0.19 3.39
N ARG A 156 -22.47 -1.52 3.18
CA ARG A 156 -21.32 -2.38 3.49
C ARG A 156 -20.20 -2.17 2.49
N LEU A 157 -20.49 -2.24 1.19
CA LEU A 157 -19.52 -1.98 0.12
C LEU A 157 -18.97 -0.56 0.20
N ARG A 158 -19.83 0.44 0.46
CA ARG A 158 -19.41 1.82 0.66
C ARG A 158 -18.34 1.94 1.74
N ARG A 159 -18.56 1.35 2.92
CA ARG A 159 -17.58 1.39 4.01
C ARG A 159 -16.24 0.76 3.59
N GLN A 160 -16.26 -0.33 2.85
CA GLN A 160 -15.03 -0.96 2.37
C GLN A 160 -14.34 -0.16 1.26
N CYS A 161 -15.11 0.55 0.43
CA CYS A 161 -14.54 1.53 -0.48
C CYS A 161 -13.80 2.62 0.29
N ILE A 162 -14.43 3.23 1.30
CA ILE A 162 -13.82 4.29 2.12
C ILE A 162 -12.57 3.79 2.84
N HIS A 163 -12.59 2.55 3.32
CA HIS A 163 -11.41 1.91 3.90
C HIS A 163 -10.27 1.76 2.88
N GLY A 164 -10.59 1.27 1.67
CA GLY A 164 -9.64 1.18 0.55
C GLY A 164 -9.08 2.53 0.10
N VAL A 165 -9.86 3.62 0.18
CA VAL A 165 -9.36 4.98 -0.04
C VAL A 165 -8.24 5.29 0.96
N GLY A 166 -8.44 4.96 2.24
CA GLY A 166 -7.43 5.10 3.28
C GLY A 166 -6.09 4.44 2.90
N HIS A 167 -6.13 3.20 2.41
CA HIS A 167 -4.95 2.51 1.90
C HIS A 167 -4.29 3.27 0.75
N GLY A 168 -5.09 3.66 -0.26
CA GLY A 168 -4.59 4.36 -1.45
C GLY A 168 -3.88 5.67 -1.14
N LEU A 169 -4.27 6.38 -0.07
CA LEU A 169 -3.65 7.65 0.32
C LEU A 169 -2.19 7.52 0.76
N LEU A 170 -1.75 6.39 1.32
CA LEU A 170 -0.34 6.20 1.73
C LEU A 170 0.44 5.22 0.88
N THR A 171 -0.23 4.52 -0.03
CA THR A 171 0.41 3.54 -0.92
C THR A 171 1.52 4.20 -1.74
N GLY A 172 2.68 3.56 -1.80
CA GLY A 172 3.81 4.02 -2.62
C GLY A 172 4.42 5.36 -2.19
N GLY A 173 4.09 5.86 -0.99
CA GLY A 173 4.55 7.17 -0.53
C GLY A 173 3.86 8.34 -1.26
N LEU A 174 2.63 8.12 -1.73
CA LEU A 174 1.87 9.08 -2.52
C LEU A 174 1.74 10.46 -1.85
N MET A 175 1.48 10.49 -0.55
CA MET A 175 1.44 11.73 0.22
C MET A 175 1.94 11.54 1.65
N PRO A 176 2.36 12.62 2.32
CA PRO A 176 2.67 12.61 3.74
C PRO A 176 1.47 12.19 4.60
N ILE A 177 1.73 11.58 5.75
CA ILE A 177 0.68 11.09 6.66
C ILE A 177 -0.22 12.21 7.19
N ALA A 178 0.31 13.43 7.37
CA ALA A 178 -0.49 14.60 7.72
C ALA A 178 -1.58 14.90 6.65
N GLU A 179 -1.20 14.91 5.37
CA GLU A 179 -2.10 15.18 4.25
C GLU A 179 -3.12 14.06 4.05
N ALA A 180 -2.72 12.80 4.30
CA ALA A 180 -3.62 11.65 4.27
C ALA A 180 -4.69 11.73 5.38
N ILE A 181 -4.30 12.14 6.59
CA ILE A 181 -5.24 12.38 7.70
C ILE A 181 -6.24 13.47 7.31
N GLU A 182 -5.78 14.60 6.78
CA GLU A 182 -6.64 15.69 6.31
C GLU A 182 -7.61 15.23 5.22
N SER A 183 -7.13 14.41 4.28
CA SER A 183 -7.95 13.81 3.22
C SER A 183 -9.06 12.94 3.80
N CYS A 184 -8.78 12.10 4.81
CA CYS A 184 -9.80 11.31 5.50
C CYS A 184 -10.83 12.17 6.25
N HIS A 185 -10.50 13.39 6.68
CA HIS A 185 -11.44 14.29 7.40
C HIS A 185 -12.49 14.93 6.49
N ARG A 186 -12.41 14.69 5.19
CA ARG A 186 -13.43 15.12 4.24
C ARG A 186 -14.64 14.17 4.20
N PHE A 187 -14.49 12.93 4.69
CA PHE A 187 -15.61 12.06 5.04
C PHE A 187 -16.34 12.56 6.29
N LYS A 188 -17.52 12.00 6.60
CA LYS A 188 -18.36 12.49 7.70
C LYS A 188 -18.61 11.43 8.78
N GLY A 189 -18.66 11.89 10.04
CA GLY A 189 -19.03 11.04 11.17
C GLY A 189 -18.13 9.82 11.31
N GLY A 190 -18.73 8.62 11.34
CA GLY A 190 -17.99 7.37 11.50
C GLY A 190 -17.12 6.99 10.30
N GLU A 191 -17.36 7.55 9.11
CA GLU A 191 -16.57 7.26 7.91
C GLU A 191 -15.13 7.76 8.01
N ILE A 192 -14.89 8.82 8.80
CA ILE A 192 -13.54 9.35 9.06
C ILE A 192 -12.67 8.25 9.68
N SER A 193 -13.18 7.57 10.71
CA SER A 193 -12.45 6.47 11.36
C SER A 193 -12.23 5.28 10.42
N ILE A 194 -13.14 5.03 9.48
CA ILE A 194 -13.01 3.93 8.51
C ILE A 194 -11.85 4.21 7.54
N CYS A 195 -11.77 5.44 7.02
CA CYS A 195 -10.66 5.88 6.17
C CYS A 195 -9.33 5.87 6.94
N LEU A 196 -9.31 6.44 8.15
CA LEU A 196 -8.12 6.44 9.00
C LEU A 196 -7.62 5.03 9.32
N GLY A 197 -8.53 4.06 9.48
CA GLY A 197 -8.15 2.66 9.67
C GLY A 197 -7.31 2.12 8.52
N GLY A 198 -7.81 2.20 7.28
CA GLY A 198 -7.06 1.73 6.11
C GLY A 198 -5.74 2.48 5.92
N MET A 199 -5.76 3.78 6.20
CA MET A 199 -4.55 4.62 6.16
C MET A 199 -3.49 4.16 7.17
N PHE A 200 -3.86 3.93 8.44
CA PHE A 200 -2.89 3.47 9.44
C PHE A 200 -2.45 2.01 9.22
N MET A 201 -3.27 1.17 8.59
CA MET A 201 -2.83 -0.17 8.13
C MET A 201 -1.71 -0.02 7.10
N GLU A 202 -1.92 0.82 6.08
CA GLU A 202 -0.93 1.06 5.03
C GLU A 202 0.36 1.67 5.57
N ASN A 203 0.26 2.58 6.55
CA ASN A 203 1.44 3.11 7.23
C ASN A 203 2.32 2.00 7.82
N MET A 204 1.72 1.00 8.47
CA MET A 204 2.44 -0.14 9.03
C MET A 204 2.93 -1.13 7.95
N GLN A 205 2.16 -1.32 6.88
CA GLN A 205 2.47 -2.23 5.75
C GLN A 205 3.88 -2.00 5.19
N SER A 206 4.29 -0.72 5.08
CA SER A 206 5.61 -0.32 4.55
C SER A 206 6.81 -0.87 5.34
N HIS A 207 6.59 -1.33 6.58
CA HIS A 207 7.62 -1.86 7.48
C HIS A 207 7.63 -3.40 7.57
N LEU A 208 6.77 -4.12 6.83
CA LEU A 208 6.58 -5.56 7.03
C LEU A 208 7.57 -6.46 6.26
N LEU A 209 8.38 -5.91 5.35
CA LEU A 209 9.33 -6.67 4.52
C LEU A 209 10.77 -6.66 5.03
N VAL A 210 11.08 -5.86 6.03
CA VAL A 210 12.44 -5.70 6.56
C VAL A 210 12.85 -6.87 7.47
N PRO A 211 14.15 -7.13 7.68
CA PRO A 211 14.62 -8.07 8.70
C PRO A 211 14.23 -7.65 10.12
N GLU A 212 14.11 -8.61 11.05
CA GLU A 212 13.61 -8.31 12.40
C GLU A 212 14.50 -7.32 13.16
N ALA A 213 15.82 -7.35 12.95
CA ALA A 213 16.72 -6.39 13.57
C ALA A 213 16.42 -4.93 13.16
N GLU A 214 16.03 -4.72 11.90
CA GLU A 214 15.65 -3.42 11.35
C GLU A 214 14.28 -3.01 11.87
N LEU A 215 13.27 -3.89 11.79
CA LEU A 215 11.93 -3.64 12.35
C LEU A 215 12.01 -3.22 13.81
N ARG A 216 12.82 -3.91 14.63
CA ARG A 216 12.99 -3.56 16.06
C ARG A 216 13.56 -2.16 16.27
N ALA A 217 14.39 -1.66 15.36
CA ALA A 217 14.97 -0.33 15.42
C ALA A 217 13.99 0.76 14.92
N GLU A 218 13.04 0.38 14.06
CA GLU A 218 12.02 1.27 13.49
C GLU A 218 10.77 1.38 14.36
N LEU A 219 10.31 0.29 14.98
CA LEU A 219 9.08 0.23 15.77
C LEU A 219 8.85 1.42 16.71
N PRO A 220 9.85 1.90 17.49
CA PRO A 220 9.65 3.04 18.38
C PRO A 220 9.43 4.38 17.66
N LYS A 221 9.67 4.44 16.35
CA LYS A 221 9.71 5.65 15.52
C LYS A 221 8.54 5.74 14.54
N ILE A 222 7.85 4.63 14.24
CA ILE A 222 6.78 4.58 13.22
C ILE A 222 5.71 5.65 13.46
N CYS A 223 5.31 5.90 14.71
CA CYS A 223 4.30 6.90 15.05
C CYS A 223 4.89 8.28 15.40
N ASN A 224 6.17 8.58 15.15
CA ASN A 224 6.79 9.84 15.57
C ASN A 224 6.13 11.06 14.94
N GLU A 225 5.88 11.03 13.64
CA GLU A 225 5.22 12.13 12.94
C GLU A 225 3.81 12.36 13.50
N VAL A 226 3.06 11.27 13.72
CA VAL A 226 1.72 11.30 14.32
C VAL A 226 1.75 11.86 15.75
N ALA A 227 2.76 11.48 16.55
CA ALA A 227 2.93 11.98 17.91
C ALA A 227 3.20 13.49 17.94
N GLN A 228 3.97 14.00 16.97
CA GLN A 228 4.27 15.44 16.84
C GLN A 228 3.04 16.28 16.52
N MET A 229 1.98 15.69 15.94
CA MET A 229 0.71 16.37 15.71
C MET A 229 -0.07 16.70 17.00
N GLY A 230 0.33 16.12 18.15
CA GLY A 230 -0.31 16.40 19.44
C GLY A 230 -1.74 15.87 19.57
N ASN A 231 -2.16 14.93 18.70
CA ASN A 231 -3.49 14.34 18.73
C ASN A 231 -3.42 12.90 19.28
N GLU A 232 -3.82 12.74 20.55
CA GLU A 232 -3.81 11.44 21.23
C GLU A 232 -4.66 10.38 20.51
N ARG A 233 -5.74 10.78 19.82
CA ARG A 233 -6.55 9.82 19.07
C ARG A 233 -5.74 9.22 17.93
N TYR A 234 -5.11 10.03 17.08
CA TYR A 234 -4.31 9.51 15.97
C TYR A 234 -3.14 8.67 16.46
N LEU A 235 -2.49 9.06 17.55
CA LEU A 235 -1.41 8.27 18.14
C LEU A 235 -1.89 6.88 18.59
N ARG A 236 -3.07 6.81 19.21
CA ARG A 236 -3.68 5.53 19.59
C ARG A 236 -4.04 4.67 18.38
N TRP A 237 -4.55 5.26 17.30
CA TRP A 237 -4.85 4.55 16.05
C TRP A 237 -3.58 4.02 15.38
N CYS A 238 -2.53 4.84 15.29
CA CYS A 238 -1.23 4.42 14.76
C CYS A 238 -0.68 3.23 15.56
N ALA A 239 -0.67 3.33 16.90
CA ALA A 239 -0.18 2.26 17.76
C ALA A 239 -1.01 0.96 17.65
N ASP A 240 -2.34 1.08 17.55
CA ASP A 240 -3.25 -0.04 17.31
C ASP A 240 -2.90 -0.78 16.01
N HIS A 241 -2.67 -0.04 14.92
CA HIS A 241 -2.36 -0.63 13.62
C HIS A 241 -0.94 -1.19 13.51
N ILE A 242 0.01 -0.71 14.33
CA ILE A 242 1.28 -1.43 14.56
C ILE A 242 1.00 -2.83 15.11
N GLY A 243 0.09 -2.95 16.08
CA GLY A 243 -0.31 -4.23 16.66
C GLY A 243 -0.84 -5.22 15.63
N GLY A 244 -1.76 -4.77 14.77
CA GLY A 244 -2.28 -5.57 13.66
C GLY A 244 -1.19 -6.00 12.69
N GLY A 245 -0.36 -5.06 12.19
CA GLY A 245 0.74 -5.39 11.28
C GLY A 245 1.80 -6.33 11.88
N LEU A 246 2.03 -6.28 13.20
CA LEU A 246 2.91 -7.24 13.88
C LEU A 246 2.39 -8.67 13.82
N MET A 247 1.07 -8.88 13.82
CA MET A 247 0.49 -10.22 13.64
C MET A 247 0.79 -10.75 12.23
N PHE A 248 0.66 -9.92 11.19
CA PHE A 248 1.10 -10.28 9.84
C PHE A 248 2.61 -10.59 9.78
N TYR A 249 3.44 -9.75 10.39
CA TYR A 249 4.90 -9.90 10.38
C TYR A 249 5.36 -11.22 11.02
N THR A 250 4.73 -11.59 12.13
CA THR A 250 5.15 -12.74 12.95
C THR A 250 4.55 -14.07 12.53
N GLY A 251 3.66 -14.09 11.54
CA GLY A 251 2.96 -15.32 11.19
C GLY A 251 1.79 -15.61 12.14
N HIS A 252 1.16 -14.56 12.67
CA HIS A 252 0.12 -14.59 13.72
C HIS A 252 0.57 -15.24 15.04
N ASP A 253 1.87 -15.15 15.37
CA ASP A 253 2.40 -15.57 16.68
C ASP A 253 2.12 -14.48 17.73
N LEU A 254 1.09 -14.73 18.55
CA LEU A 254 0.62 -13.82 19.59
C LEU A 254 1.73 -13.42 20.59
N GLU A 255 2.54 -14.39 21.04
CA GLU A 255 3.57 -14.14 22.05
C GLU A 255 4.70 -13.30 21.46
N LYS A 256 5.11 -13.61 20.22
CA LYS A 256 6.13 -12.86 19.50
C LYS A 256 5.66 -11.43 19.21
N SER A 257 4.42 -11.24 18.73
CA SER A 257 3.84 -9.92 18.49
C SER A 257 3.79 -9.09 19.77
N TYR A 258 3.34 -9.69 20.89
CA TYR A 258 3.30 -9.02 22.18
C TYR A 258 4.69 -8.55 22.63
N ARG A 259 5.73 -9.37 22.45
CA ARG A 259 7.12 -8.98 22.75
C ARG A 259 7.60 -7.81 21.90
N LEU A 260 7.18 -7.71 20.64
CA LEU A 260 7.52 -6.60 19.77
C LEU A 260 6.78 -5.31 20.18
N CYS A 261 5.51 -5.38 20.59
CA CYS A 261 4.80 -4.22 21.15
C CYS A 261 5.51 -3.58 22.36
N ARG A 262 6.28 -4.35 23.13
CA ARG A 262 7.03 -3.82 24.28
C ARG A 262 8.17 -2.86 23.90
N LEU A 263 8.54 -2.82 22.63
CA LEU A 263 9.56 -1.91 22.10
C LEU A 263 9.01 -0.50 21.85
N LEU A 264 7.69 -0.35 21.72
CA LEU A 264 7.09 0.97 21.52
C LEU A 264 7.24 1.87 22.77
N PRO A 265 7.11 3.19 22.62
CA PRO A 265 6.92 4.13 23.73
C PRO A 265 5.80 3.69 24.67
N ALA A 266 5.97 3.95 25.97
CA ALA A 266 5.14 3.34 27.02
C ALA A 266 3.64 3.65 26.90
N ASP A 267 3.32 4.84 26.43
CA ASP A 267 1.97 5.35 26.14
C ASP A 267 1.30 4.69 24.92
N GLN A 268 2.09 4.13 24.00
CA GLN A 268 1.60 3.46 22.78
C GLN A 268 1.36 1.95 22.97
N ARG A 269 2.11 1.31 23.88
CA ARG A 269 2.07 -0.16 24.08
C ARG A 269 0.67 -0.73 24.30
N PRO A 270 -0.21 -0.14 25.13
CA PRO A 270 -1.54 -0.70 25.38
C PRO A 270 -2.36 -0.81 24.10
N MET A 271 -2.29 0.20 23.22
CA MET A 271 -3.02 0.19 21.95
C MET A 271 -2.43 -0.81 20.97
N CYS A 272 -1.11 -0.96 20.91
CA CYS A 272 -0.48 -2.03 20.13
C CYS A 272 -0.98 -3.43 20.55
N VAL A 273 -1.16 -3.66 21.85
CA VAL A 273 -1.73 -4.91 22.35
C VAL A 273 -3.21 -5.06 21.96
N VAL A 274 -3.99 -3.98 21.95
CA VAL A 274 -5.39 -4.01 21.46
C VAL A 274 -5.43 -4.44 19.99
N GLY A 275 -4.58 -3.86 19.14
CA GLY A 275 -4.50 -4.20 17.72
C GLY A 275 -4.14 -5.67 17.46
N ILE A 276 -3.20 -6.22 18.24
CA ILE A 276 -2.86 -7.65 18.20
C ILE A 276 -4.11 -8.54 18.40
N PHE A 277 -4.92 -8.23 19.41
CA PHE A 277 -6.13 -9.00 19.71
C PHE A 277 -7.25 -8.74 18.69
N GLY A 278 -7.32 -7.54 18.13
CA GLY A 278 -8.20 -7.21 17.01
C GLY A 278 -7.92 -8.12 15.82
N GLU A 279 -6.67 -8.14 15.34
CA GLU A 279 -6.27 -8.96 14.19
C GLU A 279 -6.45 -10.46 14.46
N SER A 280 -6.09 -10.93 15.66
CA SER A 280 -6.29 -12.33 16.02
C SER A 280 -7.75 -12.76 15.96
N LYS A 281 -8.69 -11.86 16.22
CA LYS A 281 -10.13 -12.14 16.12
C LYS A 281 -10.55 -12.23 14.66
N ASP A 282 -10.10 -11.30 13.83
CA ASP A 282 -10.48 -11.20 12.42
C ASP A 282 -10.04 -12.44 11.62
N VAL A 283 -8.83 -12.94 11.86
CA VAL A 283 -8.34 -14.21 11.27
C VAL A 283 -9.23 -15.40 11.62
N LEU A 284 -9.68 -15.50 12.88
CA LEU A 284 -10.57 -16.59 13.32
C LEU A 284 -11.97 -16.50 12.71
N GLU A 285 -12.45 -15.30 12.41
CA GLU A 285 -13.73 -15.09 11.73
C GLU A 285 -13.65 -15.49 10.25
N ASN A 286 -12.51 -15.28 9.58
CA ASN A 286 -12.29 -15.64 8.17
C ASN A 286 -12.12 -17.14 7.89
N LEU A 287 -11.77 -17.93 8.91
CA LEU A 287 -11.67 -19.39 8.77
C LEU A 287 -13.04 -20.07 8.68
N ARG A 288 -14.12 -19.39 9.06
CA ARG A 288 -15.50 -19.90 9.00
C ARG A 288 -16.03 -19.90 7.56
#